data_AF-A0A7V6GAU9-F1
#
_entry.id   AF-A0A7V6GAU9-F1
#
_cell.length_a   1.000
_cell.length_b   1.000
_cell.length_c   1.000
_cell.angle_alpha   90.00
_cell.angle_beta   90.00
_cell.angle_gamma   90.00
#
_symmetry.space_group_name_H-M   'P 1'
#
loop_
_entity.id
_entity.type
_entity.pdbx_description
1 polymer ?
#
loop_
_entity_poly.entity_id
_entity_poly.type
_entity_poly.pdbx_seq_one_letter_code
_entity_poly.pdbx_strand_id
1 'polypeptide(L)'
;MNKEIQKACAHFAQVVESQLKRLEKMKAQGDFLDYKTLNPIIGICGGDGIGPVITAEAHRMLEYLLADEVKAGKVKFKVIEGLTIENRIAAGKAIPDDVLAEIKSCHV
;
A
#
# COMPACT_ATOMS: atom_id res chain seq x y z
N MET A 1 -10.23 -3.87 -45.39
CA MET A 1 -10.55 -3.88 -43.94
C MET A 1 -11.19 -2.53 -43.59
N ASN A 2 -12.29 -2.51 -42.83
CA ASN A 2 -13.02 -1.28 -42.49
C ASN A 2 -12.11 -0.32 -41.68
N LYS A 3 -12.15 1.00 -41.96
CA LYS A 3 -11.34 2.03 -41.26
C LYS A 3 -11.55 2.04 -39.75
N GLU A 4 -12.78 1.82 -39.28
CA GLU A 4 -13.07 1.78 -37.85
C GLU A 4 -12.43 0.57 -37.17
N ILE A 5 -12.41 -0.57 -37.87
CA ILE A 5 -11.73 -1.79 -37.39
C ILE A 5 -10.22 -1.55 -37.31
N GLN A 6 -9.62 -0.92 -38.33
CA GLN A 6 -8.19 -0.59 -38.30
C GLN A 6 -7.81 0.34 -37.16
N LYS A 7 -8.63 1.37 -36.92
CA LYS A 7 -8.42 2.31 -35.81
C LYS A 7 -8.54 1.63 -34.45
N ALA A 8 -9.54 0.77 -34.26
CA ALA A 8 -9.71 0.00 -33.03
C ALA A 8 -8.51 -0.94 -32.77
N CYS A 9 -8.05 -1.67 -33.80
CA CYS A 9 -6.87 -2.53 -33.68
C CYS A 9 -5.61 -1.73 -33.32
N ALA A 10 -5.40 -0.56 -33.93
CA ALA A 10 -4.25 0.29 -33.64
C ALA A 10 -4.24 0.80 -32.19
N HIS A 11 -5.37 1.28 -31.69
CA HIS A 11 -5.49 1.70 -30.29
C HIS A 11 -5.27 0.54 -29.32
N PHE A 12 -5.85 -0.63 -29.61
CA PHE A 12 -5.68 -1.80 -28.76
C PHE A 12 -4.21 -2.24 -28.73
N ALA A 13 -3.52 -2.26 -29.88
CA ALA A 13 -2.10 -2.58 -29.95
C ALA A 13 -1.26 -1.62 -29.09
N GLN A 14 -1.52 -0.31 -29.15
CA GLN A 14 -0.83 0.67 -28.30
C GLN A 14 -1.05 0.42 -26.81
N VAL A 15 -2.28 0.09 -26.40
CA VAL A 15 -2.58 -0.26 -25.00
C VAL A 15 -1.80 -1.50 -24.60
N VAL A 16 -1.85 -2.57 -25.38
CA VAL A 16 -1.13 -3.82 -25.09
C VAL A 16 0.38 -3.58 -24.98
N GLU A 17 0.98 -2.85 -25.91
CA GLU A 17 2.40 -2.49 -25.85
C GLU A 17 2.75 -1.68 -24.60
N SER A 18 1.90 -0.74 -24.20
CA SER A 18 2.10 0.05 -22.98
C SER A 18 2.09 -0.83 -21.73
N GLN A 19 1.18 -1.82 -21.68
CA GLN A 19 1.08 -2.76 -20.56
C GLN A 19 2.25 -3.72 -20.54
N LEU A 20 2.70 -4.23 -21.70
CA LEU A 20 3.88 -5.07 -21.80
C LEU A 20 5.14 -4.34 -21.31
N LYS A 21 5.33 -3.08 -21.74
CA LYS A 21 6.44 -2.25 -21.23
C LYS A 21 6.36 -2.03 -19.71
N ARG A 22 5.15 -1.86 -19.16
CA ARG A 22 4.93 -1.74 -17.71
C ARG A 22 5.31 -3.04 -16.99
N LEU A 23 4.92 -4.19 -17.52
CA LEU A 23 5.26 -5.51 -16.95
C LEU A 23 6.77 -5.72 -16.93
N GLU A 24 7.47 -5.42 -18.02
CA GLU A 24 8.93 -5.57 -18.08
C GLU A 24 9.64 -4.65 -17.08
N LYS A 25 9.16 -3.40 -16.92
CA LYS A 25 9.67 -2.51 -15.85
C LYS A 25 9.43 -3.08 -14.45
N MET A 26 8.23 -3.62 -14.19
CA MET A 26 7.90 -4.22 -12.89
C MET A 26 8.78 -5.44 -12.59
N LYS A 27 9.04 -6.31 -13.58
CA LYS A 27 9.94 -7.45 -13.41
C LYS A 27 11.39 -7.03 -13.17
N ALA A 28 11.86 -5.99 -13.88
CA ALA A 28 13.22 -5.50 -13.78
C ALA A 28 13.51 -4.71 -12.49
N GLN A 29 12.48 -4.21 -11.81
CA GLN A 29 12.62 -3.40 -10.60
C GLN A 29 13.27 -4.16 -9.44
N GLY A 30 13.19 -5.50 -9.40
CA GLY A 30 13.84 -6.31 -8.37
C GLY A 30 13.30 -6.07 -6.96
N ASP A 31 14.07 -6.48 -5.95
CA ASP A 31 13.84 -6.19 -4.52
C ASP A 31 12.45 -6.58 -3.96
N PHE A 32 11.84 -7.62 -4.54
CA PHE A 32 10.62 -8.19 -3.98
C PHE A 32 10.89 -8.79 -2.60
N LEU A 33 10.16 -8.32 -1.59
CA LEU A 33 10.21 -8.87 -0.24
C LEU A 33 9.72 -10.33 -0.24
N ASP A 34 10.53 -11.23 0.33
CA ASP A 34 10.11 -12.60 0.57
C ASP A 34 9.30 -12.70 1.87
N TYR A 35 7.98 -12.58 1.74
CA TYR A 35 7.04 -12.72 2.85
C TYR A 35 7.05 -14.11 3.50
N LYS A 36 7.70 -15.13 2.91
CA LYS A 36 7.84 -16.45 3.56
C LYS A 36 8.85 -16.43 4.69
N THR A 37 9.88 -15.59 4.59
CA THR A 37 10.98 -15.53 5.56
C THR A 37 11.00 -14.24 6.36
N LEU A 38 10.27 -13.23 5.92
CA LEU A 38 10.18 -11.93 6.56
C LEU A 38 9.27 -11.97 7.78
N ASN A 39 9.68 -11.29 8.86
CA ASN A 39 8.81 -10.96 9.98
C ASN A 39 8.17 -9.58 9.70
N PRO A 40 6.91 -9.52 9.24
CA PRO A 40 6.34 -8.28 8.73
C PRO A 40 6.08 -7.24 9.84
N ILE A 41 6.06 -5.98 9.41
CA ILE A 41 5.64 -4.83 10.21
C ILE A 41 4.34 -4.35 9.58
N ILE A 42 3.26 -4.40 10.35
CA ILE A 42 1.91 -4.01 9.92
C ILE A 42 1.66 -2.58 10.40
N GLY A 43 1.50 -1.66 9.46
CA GLY A 43 1.15 -0.26 9.72
C GLY A 43 -0.33 -0.10 10.04
N ILE A 44 -0.64 0.59 11.14
CA ILE A 44 -2.00 0.86 11.58
C ILE A 44 -2.30 2.34 11.37
N CYS A 45 -3.05 2.64 10.31
CA CYS A 45 -3.35 4.00 9.84
C CYS A 45 -4.81 4.37 10.10
N GLY A 46 -5.07 5.12 11.18
CA GLY A 46 -6.44 5.46 11.60
C GLY A 46 -7.14 6.54 10.76
N GLY A 47 -6.40 7.51 10.24
CA GLY A 47 -6.97 8.61 9.44
C GLY A 47 -7.97 9.47 10.20
N ASP A 48 -9.07 9.85 9.53
CA ASP A 48 -10.07 10.80 10.02
C ASP A 48 -11.45 10.17 10.29
N GLY A 49 -12.33 10.95 10.93
CA GLY A 49 -13.73 10.58 11.16
C GLY A 49 -13.87 9.38 12.10
N ILE A 50 -14.58 8.34 11.66
CA ILE A 50 -14.71 7.08 12.42
C ILE A 50 -13.51 6.14 12.24
N GLY A 51 -12.59 6.49 11.33
CA GLY A 51 -11.42 5.67 10.98
C GLY A 51 -10.56 5.28 12.20
N PRO A 52 -10.19 6.21 13.10
CA PRO A 52 -9.40 5.88 14.28
C PRO A 52 -10.06 4.83 15.18
N VAL A 53 -11.38 4.91 15.37
CA VAL A 53 -12.12 3.98 16.23
C VAL A 53 -12.20 2.59 15.61
N ILE A 54 -12.60 2.48 14.34
CA ILE A 54 -12.72 1.17 13.66
C ILE A 54 -11.34 0.52 13.52
N THR A 55 -10.32 1.32 13.21
CA THR A 55 -8.95 0.83 13.04
C THR A 55 -8.37 0.34 14.37
N ALA A 56 -8.67 1.01 15.49
CA ALA A 56 -8.28 0.55 16.82
C ALA A 56 -8.92 -0.79 17.18
N GLU A 57 -10.21 -0.99 16.89
CA GLU A 57 -10.88 -2.27 17.11
C GLU A 57 -10.34 -3.38 16.20
N ALA A 58 -10.06 -3.07 14.94
CA ALA A 58 -9.42 -4.02 14.02
C ALA A 58 -8.02 -4.41 14.50
N HIS A 59 -7.22 -3.44 14.96
CA HIS A 59 -5.90 -3.67 15.53
C HIS A 59 -5.98 -4.59 16.76
N ARG A 60 -6.91 -4.32 17.68
CA ARG A 60 -7.14 -5.16 18.86
C ARG A 60 -7.48 -6.61 18.49
N MET A 61 -8.31 -6.81 17.46
CA MET A 61 -8.64 -8.15 16.97
C MET A 61 -7.43 -8.83 16.32
N LEU A 62 -6.62 -8.10 15.54
CA LEU A 62 -5.40 -8.64 14.94
C LEU A 62 -4.36 -9.03 15.99
N GLU A 63 -4.15 -8.20 17.02
CA GLU A 63 -3.27 -8.53 18.14
C GLU A 63 -3.71 -9.78 18.88
N TYR A 64 -5.03 -9.97 19.06
CA TYR A 64 -5.57 -11.19 19.68
C TYR A 64 -5.35 -12.43 18.81
N LEU A 65 -5.63 -12.33 17.51
CA LEU A 65 -5.50 -13.46 16.58
C LEU A 65 -4.04 -13.85 16.33
N LEU A 66 -3.12 -12.89 16.36
CA LEU A 66 -1.68 -13.07 16.10
C LEU A 66 -0.84 -13.03 17.37
N ALA A 67 -1.46 -13.28 18.53
CA ALA A 67 -0.81 -13.11 19.83
C ALA A 67 0.48 -13.94 19.97
N ASP A 68 0.50 -15.15 19.41
CA ASP A 68 1.66 -16.04 19.47
C ASP A 68 2.78 -15.58 18.52
N GLU A 69 2.43 -15.11 17.32
CA GLU A 69 3.38 -14.53 16.37
C GLU A 69 4.00 -13.23 16.89
N VAL A 70 3.21 -12.37 17.54
CA VAL A 70 3.68 -11.14 18.18
C VAL A 70 4.63 -11.48 19.33
N LYS A 71 4.26 -12.42 20.20
CA LYS A 71 5.14 -12.90 21.31
C LYS A 71 6.44 -13.52 20.78
N ALA A 72 6.37 -14.25 19.66
CA ALA A 72 7.52 -14.84 19.00
C ALA A 72 8.36 -13.80 18.20
N GLY A 73 7.95 -12.54 18.16
CA GLY A 73 8.62 -11.47 17.39
C GLY A 73 8.53 -11.64 15.88
N LYS A 74 7.61 -12.49 15.39
CA LYS A 74 7.37 -12.76 13.97
C LYS A 74 6.54 -11.68 13.31
N VAL A 75 5.70 -10.97 14.06
CA VAL A 75 4.88 -9.86 13.57
C VAL A 75 5.05 -8.68 14.51
N LYS A 76 5.10 -7.46 13.96
CA LYS A 76 5.09 -6.22 14.72
C LYS A 76 4.01 -5.29 14.19
N PHE A 77 3.32 -4.60 15.08
CA PHE A 77 2.41 -3.53 14.71
C PHE A 77 3.10 -2.18 14.90
N LYS A 78 2.82 -1.23 14.00
CA LYS A 78 3.26 0.16 14.11
C LYS A 78 2.06 1.07 13.90
N VAL A 79 1.65 1.78 14.93
CA VAL A 79 0.60 2.81 14.81
C VAL A 79 1.19 4.03 14.14
N ILE A 80 0.52 4.51 13.09
CA ILE A 80 0.93 5.65 12.28
C ILE A 80 -0.14 6.73 12.42
N GLU A 81 0.28 7.87 12.97
CA GLU A 81 -0.56 9.05 13.12
C GLU A 81 -0.27 10.08 12.01
N GLY A 82 -0.92 11.25 12.06
CA GLY A 82 -0.64 12.35 11.14
C GLY A 82 -1.35 12.27 9.79
N LEU A 83 -2.21 11.28 9.56
CA LEU A 83 -3.08 11.21 8.37
C LEU A 83 -4.36 12.06 8.49
N THR A 84 -4.43 12.97 9.46
CA THR A 84 -5.63 13.80 9.66
C THR A 84 -5.80 14.84 8.57
N ILE A 85 -7.03 15.32 8.39
CA ILE A 85 -7.35 16.31 7.37
C ILE A 85 -6.61 17.63 7.63
N GLU A 86 -6.45 18.01 8.90
CA GLU A 86 -5.74 19.23 9.31
C GLU A 86 -4.26 19.15 8.91
N ASN A 87 -3.61 18.00 9.14
CA ASN A 87 -2.21 17.82 8.81
C ASN A 87 -2.00 17.78 7.29
N ARG A 88 -2.92 17.14 6.55
CA ARG A 88 -2.91 17.08 5.09
C ARG A 88 -3.08 18.47 4.47
N ILE A 89 -3.97 19.28 5.02
CA ILE A 89 -4.17 20.68 4.60
C ILE A 89 -2.92 21.51 4.91
N ALA A 90 -2.34 21.37 6.10
CA ALA A 90 -1.12 22.08 6.49
C ALA A 90 0.08 21.74 5.59
N ALA A 91 0.22 20.46 5.22
CA ALA A 91 1.26 19.98 4.31
C ALA A 91 0.96 20.26 2.82
N GLY A 92 -0.27 20.63 2.47
CA GLY A 92 -0.73 20.76 1.09
C GLY A 92 -0.64 19.47 0.27
N LYS A 93 -0.66 18.30 0.94
CA LYS A 93 -0.43 16.98 0.35
C LYS A 93 -1.44 15.98 0.84
N ALA A 94 -1.77 14.99 0.00
CA ALA A 94 -2.67 13.91 0.38
C ALA A 94 -2.11 13.07 1.53
N ILE A 95 -0.79 12.88 1.57
CA ILE A 95 -0.05 12.24 2.66
C ILE A 95 1.18 13.13 2.94
N PRO A 96 1.35 13.65 4.16
CA PRO A 96 2.57 14.36 4.57
C PRO A 96 3.83 13.49 4.38
N ASP A 97 4.98 14.09 4.06
CA ASP A 97 6.18 13.34 3.65
C ASP A 97 6.77 12.50 4.79
N ASP A 98 6.70 13.00 6.02
CA ASP A 98 7.08 12.32 7.25
C ASP A 98 6.21 11.08 7.49
N VAL A 99 4.88 11.24 7.37
CA VAL A 99 3.93 10.14 7.49
C VAL A 99 4.12 9.10 6.37
N LEU A 100 4.42 9.54 5.14
CA LEU A 100 4.73 8.64 4.04
C LEU A 100 6.02 7.85 4.29
N ALA A 101 7.03 8.46 4.91
CA ALA A 101 8.25 7.77 5.29
C ALA A 101 7.96 6.69 6.35
N GLU A 102 7.07 6.96 7.30
CA GLU A 102 6.62 5.97 8.28
C GLU A 102 5.86 4.80 7.64
N ILE A 103 4.94 5.08 6.72
CA ILE A 103 4.21 4.05 5.98
C ILE A 103 5.20 3.17 5.20
N LYS A 104 6.18 3.77 4.51
CA LYS A 104 7.21 3.05 3.77
C LYS A 104 8.18 2.24 4.65
N SER A 105 8.23 2.51 5.95
CA SER A 105 9.00 1.68 6.90
C SER A 105 8.27 0.40 7.30
N CYS A 106 6.97 0.29 6.98
CA CYS A 106 6.18 -0.91 7.19
C CYS A 106 6.22 -1.81 5.94
N HIS A 107 5.96 -3.09 6.14
CA HIS A 107 5.91 -4.07 5.05
C HIS A 107 4.49 -4.21 4.49
N VAL A 108 3.47 -4.01 5.34
CA VAL A 108 2.04 -4.08 5.02
C VAL A 108 1.33 -2.90 5.67
#